data_AF-A0A414AT64-F1
#
_entry.id   AF-A0A414AT64-F1
#
_cell.length_a   1.000
_cell.length_b   1.000
_cell.length_c   1.000
_cell.angle_alpha   90.00
_cell.angle_beta   90.00
_cell.angle_gamma   90.00
#
_symmetry.space_group_name_H-M   'P 1'
#
loop_
_entity.id
_entity.type
_entity.pdbx_description
1 polymer ?
#
loop_
_entity_poly.entity_id
_entity_poly.type
_entity_poly.pdbx_seq_one_letter_code
_entity_poly.pdbx_strand_id
1 'polypeptide(L)'
;MIAHEVFAMIYDKTIQNVVVGHYEETNRVARCVYGDDAFAVDCTQYPCEIGGKYIDGIFYKSDGVTPVEYIPTQEQQVEQLRQENAELTIALADVIGGAML
;
A
#
# COMPACT_ATOMS: atom_id res chain seq x y z
N MET A 1 12.36 -9.46 15.66
CA MET A 1 11.07 -9.65 14.98
C MET A 1 11.35 -9.38 13.50
N ILE A 2 11.29 -10.39 12.64
CA ILE A 2 11.45 -10.17 11.20
C ILE A 2 10.10 -9.63 10.73
N ALA A 3 10.07 -8.42 10.18
CA ALA A 3 8.86 -7.86 9.60
C ALA A 3 8.41 -8.80 8.48
N HIS A 4 7.28 -9.48 8.66
CA HIS A 4 6.72 -10.27 7.59
C HIS A 4 5.82 -9.35 6.79
N GLU A 5 6.11 -9.24 5.49
CA GLU A 5 5.30 -8.47 4.54
C GLU A 5 4.14 -9.32 4.04
N VAL A 6 3.05 -8.66 3.65
CA VAL A 6 1.88 -9.32 3.07
C VAL A 6 1.93 -9.16 1.56
N PHE A 7 1.78 -10.26 0.85
CA PHE A 7 1.84 -10.32 -0.61
C PHE A 7 0.54 -10.90 -1.19
N ALA A 8 0.03 -10.23 -2.22
CA ALA A 8 -1.02 -10.74 -3.09
C ALA A 8 -0.40 -11.53 -4.25
N MET A 9 -0.83 -12.78 -4.44
CA MET A 9 -0.49 -13.59 -5.61
C MET A 9 -1.52 -13.32 -6.71
N ILE A 10 -1.06 -12.87 -7.86
CA ILE A 10 -1.90 -12.39 -8.97
C ILE A 10 -1.71 -13.29 -10.18
N TYR A 11 -2.83 -13.67 -10.81
CA TYR A 11 -2.87 -14.32 -12.11
C TYR A 11 -4.11 -13.85 -12.87
N ASP A 12 -3.96 -13.54 -14.16
CA ASP A 12 -5.03 -13.01 -15.02
C ASP A 12 -5.81 -11.86 -14.34
N LYS A 13 -5.07 -10.84 -13.88
CA LYS A 13 -5.58 -9.65 -13.17
C LYS A 13 -6.39 -9.95 -11.91
N THR A 14 -6.35 -11.17 -11.40
CA THR A 14 -7.15 -11.61 -10.24
C THR A 14 -6.23 -12.00 -9.10
N ILE A 15 -6.56 -11.54 -7.89
CA ILE A 15 -5.88 -11.91 -6.66
C ILE A 15 -6.31 -13.34 -6.31
N GLN A 16 -5.41 -14.29 -6.50
CA GLN A 16 -5.66 -15.70 -6.26
C GLN A 16 -5.46 -16.07 -4.78
N ASN A 17 -4.51 -15.42 -4.11
CA ASN A 17 -4.24 -15.63 -2.70
C ASN A 17 -3.56 -14.41 -2.08
N VAL A 18 -3.63 -14.32 -0.75
CA VAL A 18 -2.94 -13.30 0.05
C VAL A 18 -2.17 -14.03 1.15
N VAL A 19 -0.86 -13.86 1.18
CA VAL A 19 0.02 -14.59 2.09
C VAL A 19 1.00 -13.67 2.79
N VAL A 20 1.54 -14.15 3.91
CA VAL A 20 2.58 -13.49 4.68
C VAL A 20 3.90 -14.19 4.37
N GLY A 21 4.94 -13.45 3.97
CA GLY A 21 6.21 -14.08 3.57
C GLY A 21 7.26 -13.13 3.03
N HIS A 22 8.15 -13.66 2.18
CA HIS A 22 9.18 -12.90 1.46
C HIS A 22 8.88 -12.89 -0.05
N TYR A 23 9.27 -11.82 -0.73
CA TYR A 23 8.95 -11.61 -2.14
C TYR A 23 9.39 -12.78 -3.05
N GLU A 24 10.66 -13.18 -3.02
CA GLU A 24 11.18 -14.18 -3.96
C GLU A 24 10.49 -15.55 -3.83
N GLU A 25 10.24 -15.98 -2.59
CA GLU A 25 9.56 -17.23 -2.29
C GLU A 25 8.10 -17.17 -2.72
N THR A 26 7.41 -16.08 -2.37
CA THR A 26 6.01 -15.88 -2.72
C THR A 26 5.82 -15.82 -4.23
N ASN A 27 6.70 -15.10 -4.94
CA ASN A 27 6.65 -15.00 -6.39
C ASN A 27 6.94 -16.34 -7.07
N ARG A 28 7.88 -17.13 -6.53
CA ARG A 28 8.12 -18.49 -7.01
C ARG A 28 6.88 -19.38 -6.81
N VAL A 29 6.27 -19.34 -5.62
CA VAL A 29 5.06 -20.11 -5.33
C VAL A 29 3.90 -19.70 -6.23
N ALA A 30 3.69 -18.40 -6.46
CA ALA A 30 2.66 -17.90 -7.37
C ALA A 30 2.80 -18.54 -8.76
N ARG A 31 4.02 -18.55 -9.31
CA ARG A 31 4.29 -19.18 -10.61
C ARG A 31 4.05 -20.69 -10.61
N CYS A 32 4.50 -21.38 -9.57
CA CYS A 32 4.32 -22.82 -9.46
C CYS A 32 2.85 -23.25 -9.33
N VAL A 33 2.01 -22.44 -8.68
CA VAL A 33 0.63 -22.79 -8.35
C VAL A 33 -0.36 -22.30 -9.42
N TYR A 34 -0.19 -21.07 -9.92
CA TYR A 34 -1.18 -20.41 -10.78
C TYR A 34 -0.74 -20.28 -12.25
N GLY A 35 0.55 -20.49 -12.57
CA GLY A 35 1.09 -20.48 -13.93
C GLY A 35 2.30 -19.56 -14.09
N ASP A 36 3.09 -19.75 -15.14
CA ASP A 36 4.38 -19.07 -15.32
C ASP A 36 4.28 -17.53 -15.35
N ASP A 37 3.14 -16.99 -15.77
CA ASP A 37 2.84 -15.56 -15.82
C ASP A 37 2.28 -15.00 -14.49
N ALA A 38 2.07 -15.84 -13.47
CA ALA A 38 1.64 -15.38 -12.16
C ALA A 38 2.78 -14.67 -11.42
N PHE A 39 2.43 -13.72 -10.54
CA PHE A 39 3.42 -12.94 -9.80
C PHE A 39 2.92 -12.51 -8.44
N ALA A 40 3.82 -12.12 -7.55
CA ALA A 40 3.50 -11.58 -6.24
C ALA A 40 3.67 -10.05 -6.21
N VAL A 41 2.77 -9.35 -5.52
CA VAL A 41 2.84 -7.89 -5.29
C VAL A 41 2.64 -7.62 -3.81
N ASP A 42 3.44 -6.72 -3.24
CA ASP A 42 3.28 -6.27 -1.85
C ASP A 42 1.92 -5.57 -1.68
N CYS A 43 1.14 -6.04 -0.71
CA CYS A 43 -0.13 -5.47 -0.33
C CYS A 43 -0.21 -5.21 1.18
N THR A 44 0.92 -5.03 1.86
CA THR A 44 0.96 -4.81 3.33
C THR A 44 0.10 -3.64 3.77
N GLN A 45 0.03 -2.59 2.95
CA GLN A 45 -0.74 -1.37 3.21
C GLN A 45 -2.09 -1.34 2.48
N TYR A 46 -2.48 -2.43 1.82
CA TYR A 46 -3.73 -2.55 1.09
C TYR A 46 -4.52 -3.76 1.60
N PRO A 47 -5.73 -3.60 2.16
CA PRO A 47 -6.56 -4.73 2.59
C PRO A 47 -7.10 -5.49 1.37
N CYS A 48 -6.24 -6.28 0.75
CA CYS A 48 -6.57 -7.11 -0.39
C CYS A 48 -7.32 -8.37 0.03
N GLU A 49 -8.29 -8.77 -0.80
CA GLU A 49 -9.09 -9.97 -0.60
C GLU A 49 -8.96 -10.91 -1.80
N ILE A 50 -9.10 -12.21 -1.56
CA ILE A 50 -9.13 -13.22 -2.62
C ILE A 50 -10.30 -12.92 -3.56
N GLY A 51 -10.06 -12.99 -4.87
CA GLY A 51 -11.03 -12.62 -5.90
C GLY A 51 -11.06 -11.11 -6.23
N GLY A 52 -10.31 -10.28 -5.49
CA GLY A 52 -10.02 -8.90 -5.88
C GLY A 52 -9.27 -8.83 -7.21
N LYS A 53 -9.15 -7.62 -7.77
CA LYS A 53 -8.49 -7.40 -9.06
C LYS A 53 -7.23 -6.58 -8.90
N TYR A 54 -6.25 -6.86 -9.76
CA TYR A 54 -5.03 -6.07 -9.89
C TYR A 54 -4.90 -5.63 -11.35
N ILE A 55 -5.11 -4.34 -11.60
CA ILE A 55 -5.23 -3.77 -12.94
C ILE A 55 -4.32 -2.55 -13.00
N ASP A 56 -3.39 -2.56 -13.96
CA ASP A 56 -2.47 -1.44 -14.25
C ASP A 56 -1.72 -0.90 -13.01
N GLY A 57 -1.37 -1.80 -12.09
CA GLY A 57 -0.62 -1.48 -10.87
C GLY A 57 -1.49 -1.18 -9.64
N ILE A 58 -2.82 -1.18 -9.76
CA ILE A 58 -3.76 -0.78 -8.72
C ILE A 58 -4.59 -1.97 -8.24
N PHE A 59 -4.79 -2.06 -6.93
CA PHE A 59 -5.68 -3.03 -6.31
C PHE A 59 -7.13 -2.55 -6.33
N TYR A 60 -8.04 -3.42 -6.74
CA TYR A 60 -9.47 -3.22 -6.75
C TYR A 60 -10.17 -4.35 -6.00
N LYS A 61 -11.40 -4.09 -5.55
CA LYS A 61 -12.32 -5.11 -5.06
C LYS A 61 -12.69 -6.08 -6.19
N SER A 62 -13.46 -7.11 -5.85
CA SER A 62 -13.91 -8.13 -6.81
C SER A 62 -14.76 -7.58 -7.97
N ASP A 63 -15.34 -6.39 -7.80
CA ASP A 63 -16.05 -5.67 -8.86
C ASP A 63 -15.15 -5.13 -9.97
N GLY A 64 -13.83 -5.04 -9.74
CA GLY A 64 -12.85 -4.50 -10.69
C GLY A 64 -12.95 -3.00 -10.94
N VAL A 65 -13.74 -2.26 -10.14
CA VAL A 65 -13.98 -0.82 -10.31
C VAL A 65 -13.71 -0.04 -9.02
N THR A 66 -14.02 -0.62 -7.86
CA THR A 66 -13.76 0.03 -6.57
C THR A 66 -12.31 -0.18 -6.15
N PRO A 67 -11.48 0.88 -6.08
CA PRO A 67 -10.09 0.75 -5.64
C PRO A 67 -10.02 0.38 -4.15
N VAL A 68 -8.99 -0.36 -3.78
CA VAL A 68 -8.68 -0.69 -2.39
C VAL A 68 -7.95 0.50 -1.76
N GLU A 69 -8.45 0.96 -0.62
CA GLU A 69 -7.87 2.12 0.08
C GLU A 69 -6.52 1.78 0.72
N TYR A 70 -5.59 2.71 0.58
CA TYR A 70 -4.27 2.63 1.21
C TYR A 70 -4.37 2.93 2.71
N ILE A 71 -3.81 2.07 3.54
CA ILE A 71 -3.71 2.23 4.99
C ILE A 71 -2.28 2.65 5.35
N PRO A 72 -2.05 3.92 5.71
CA PRO A 72 -0.73 4.41 6.08
C PRO A 72 -0.23 3.77 7.38
N THR A 73 1.06 3.47 7.43
CA THR A 73 1.71 2.96 8.65
C THR A 73 1.78 4.04 9.72
N GLN A 74 1.97 3.64 10.99
CA GLN A 74 2.11 4.59 12.10
C GLN A 74 3.30 5.54 11.89
N GLU A 75 4.43 5.06 11.37
CA GLU A 75 5.59 5.90 11.09
C GLU A 75 5.29 6.94 10.00
N GLN A 76 4.61 6.53 8.92
CA GLN A 76 4.17 7.46 7.87
C GLN A 76 3.20 8.51 8.41
N GLN A 77 2.27 8.12 9.29
CA GLN A 77 1.36 9.07 9.94
C GLN A 77 2.11 10.08 10.81
N VAL A 78 3.11 9.64 11.58
CA VAL A 78 3.94 10.53 12.42
C VAL A 78 4.75 11.51 11.57
N GLU A 79 5.32 11.04 10.45
CA GLU A 79 6.07 11.91 9.55
C GLU A 79 5.17 12.95 8.89
N GLN A 80 3.97 12.55 8.45
CA GLN A 80 2.96 13.46 7.91
C GLN A 80 2.53 14.50 8.95
N LEU A 81 2.23 14.07 10.18
CA LEU A 81 1.93 14.96 11.31
C LEU A 81 3.07 15.94 11.62
N ARG A 82 4.34 15.52 11.49
CA ARG A 82 5.49 16.41 11.67
C ARG A 82 5.58 17.46 10.59
N GLN A 83 5.34 17.09 9.33
CA GLN A 83 5.31 18.02 8.20
C GLN A 83 4.18 19.05 8.37
N GLU A 84 2.97 18.60 8.69
CA GLU A 84 1.81 19.48 8.93
C GLU A 84 2.08 20.47 10.09
N ASN A 85 2.68 20.02 11.20
CA ASN A 85 3.04 20.91 12.30
C ASN A 85 4.14 21.92 11.92
N ALA A 86 5.11 21.51 11.08
CA ALA A 86 6.15 22.41 10.59
C ALA A 86 5.57 23.50 9.69
N GLU A 87 4.67 23.14 8.77
CA GLU A 87 3.97 24.08 7.90
C GLU A 87 3.08 25.05 8.69
N LEU A 88 2.33 24.55 9.67
CA LEU A 88 1.51 25.39 10.56
C LEU A 88 2.36 26.35 11.39
N THR A 89 3.53 25.93 11.85
CA THR A 89 4.46 26.79 12.60
C THR A 89 5.03 27.91 11.72
N ILE A 90 5.35 27.61 10.46
CA ILE A 90 5.81 28.60 9.47
C ILE A 90 4.68 29.61 9.17
N ALA A 91 3.46 29.12 8.90
CA ALA A 91 2.31 29.98 8.65
C ALA A 91 1.97 30.88 9.86
N LEU A 92 2.11 30.37 11.09
CA LEU A 92 1.93 31.17 12.30
C LEU A 92 2.99 32.26 12.46
N ALA A 93 4.24 31.99 12.07
CA ALA A 93 5.32 32.97 12.11
C ALA A 93 5.08 34.13 11.13
N ASP A 94 4.55 33.87 9.93
CA ASP A 94 4.19 34.91 8.96
C ASP A 94 3.02 35.79 9.44
N VAL A 95 2.02 35.21 10.12
CA VAL A 95 0.89 35.97 10.69
C VAL A 95 1.34 36.88 11.85
N ILE A 96 2.28 36.43 12.67
CA ILE A 96 2.84 37.25 13.77
C ILE A 96 3.81 38.30 13.22
N GLY A 97 4.60 37.98 12.18
CA GLY A 97 5.51 38.91 11.52
C GLY A 97 4.79 40.03 10.74
N GLY A 98 3.62 39.75 10.17
CA GLY A 98 2.79 40.73 9.47
C GLY A 98 2.05 41.73 10.37
N ALA A 99 1.98 41.49 11.68
CA ALA A 99 1.33 42.39 12.64
C ALA A 99 2.28 43.45 13.25
N MET A 100 3.57 43.46 12.85
CA MET A 100 4.59 44.42 13.31
C MET A 100 5.00 45.48 12.26
N LEU A 101 4.23 45.64 11.17
CA LEU A 101 4.33 46.76 10.22
C LEU A 101 3.11 47.67 10.33
#